data_AF-A0A955P270-F1
#
_entry.id   AF-A0A955P270-F1
#
_cell.length_a   1.000
_cell.length_b   1.000
_cell.length_c   1.000
_cell.angle_alpha   90.00
_cell.angle_beta   90.00
_cell.angle_gamma   90.00
#
_symmetry.space_group_name_H-M   'P 1'
#
loop_
_entity.id
_entity.type
_entity.pdbx_description
1 polymer ?
#
loop_
_entity_poly.entity_id
_entity_poly.type
_entity_poly.pdbx_seq_one_letter_code
_entity_poly.pdbx_strand_id
1 'polypeptide(L)'
;FEIMAETGTLGILAYGFIIFNFFRETRRLLALAGDDIQQRCIALGLEGIVVVYLIHGVVNNLGPSDKIDIALWATLGLAVRLRYLREKERANSLPHST
;
A
#
# COMPACT_ATOMS: atom_id res chain seq x y z
N PHE A 1 -11.24 -23.68 -7.82
CA PHE A 1 -10.03 -23.51 -8.65
C PHE A 1 -10.24 -22.55 -9.83
N GLU A 2 -11.39 -21.89 -9.97
CA GLU A 2 -11.64 -20.92 -11.05
C GLU A 2 -10.66 -19.75 -11.07
N ILE A 3 -10.31 -19.17 -9.91
CA ILE A 3 -9.39 -18.02 -9.86
C ILE A 3 -8.00 -18.34 -10.43
N MET A 4 -7.47 -19.56 -10.22
CA MET A 4 -6.20 -19.98 -10.84
C MET A 4 -6.36 -20.24 -12.34
N ALA A 5 -7.54 -20.69 -12.78
CA ALA A 5 -7.82 -21.01 -14.18
C ALA A 5 -8.08 -19.74 -15.02
N GLU A 6 -8.71 -18.70 -14.45
CA GLU A 6 -9.00 -17.43 -15.12
C GLU A 6 -7.83 -16.44 -15.06
N THR A 7 -7.16 -16.33 -13.91
CA THR A 7 -6.08 -15.34 -13.73
C THR A 7 -4.71 -15.88 -14.14
N GLY A 8 -4.55 -17.21 -14.10
CA GLY A 8 -3.28 -17.90 -14.33
C GLY A 8 -2.18 -17.53 -13.33
N THR A 9 -1.02 -18.18 -13.47
CA THR A 9 0.17 -17.91 -12.65
C THR A 9 0.64 -16.46 -12.79
N LEU A 10 0.53 -15.87 -13.99
CA LEU A 10 0.98 -14.52 -14.25
C LEU A 10 0.19 -13.47 -13.47
N GLY A 11 -1.13 -13.62 -13.38
CA GLY A 11 -1.97 -12.69 -12.63
C GLY A 11 -1.70 -12.74 -11.13
N ILE A 12 -1.49 -13.93 -10.57
CA ILE A 12 -1.10 -14.10 -9.16
C ILE A 12 0.25 -13.43 -8.89
N LEU A 13 1.23 -13.63 -9.78
CA LEU A 13 2.54 -13.00 -9.67
C LEU A 13 2.46 -11.47 -9.78
N ALA A 14 1.67 -10.94 -10.71
CA ALA A 14 1.46 -9.50 -10.87
C ALA A 14 0.79 -8.89 -9.63
N TYR A 15 -0.25 -9.53 -9.11
CA TYR A 15 -0.91 -9.10 -7.87
C TYR A 15 0.05 -9.14 -6.68
N GLY A 16 0.80 -10.24 -6.51
CA GLY A 16 1.83 -10.35 -5.48
C GLY A 16 2.91 -9.27 -5.59
N PHE A 17 3.32 -8.92 -6.81
CA PHE A 17 4.26 -7.82 -7.06
C PHE A 17 3.69 -6.46 -6.66
N ILE A 18 2.41 -6.19 -6.93
CA ILE A 18 1.73 -4.95 -6.50
C ILE A 18 1.72 -4.86 -4.97
N ILE A 19 1.28 -5.92 -4.29
CA ILE A 19 1.24 -5.98 -2.82
C ILE A 19 2.64 -5.81 -2.21
N PHE A 20 3.65 -6.47 -2.78
CA PHE A 20 5.04 -6.31 -2.35
C PHE A 20 5.52 -4.85 -2.48
N ASN A 21 5.26 -4.21 -3.62
CA ASN A 21 5.64 -2.80 -3.81
C ASN A 21 4.89 -1.88 -2.86
N PHE A 22 3.62 -2.13 -2.58
CA PHE A 22 2.87 -1.36 -1.58
C PHE A 22 3.55 -1.37 -0.22
N PHE A 23 3.89 -2.55 0.32
CA PHE A 23 4.61 -2.64 1.59
C PHE A 23 5.99 -1.97 1.53
N ARG A 24 6.68 -2.06 0.39
CA ARG A 24 7.94 -1.35 0.20
C ARG A 24 7.76 0.17 0.30
N GLU A 25 6.71 0.73 -0.32
CA GLU A 25 6.44 2.16 -0.28
C GLU A 25 5.95 2.64 1.11
N THR A 26 5.13 1.86 1.81
CA THR A 26 4.72 2.20 3.19
C THR A 26 5.88 2.15 4.17
N ARG A 27 6.81 1.19 4.02
CA ARG A 27 8.04 1.11 4.82
C ARG A 27 8.97 2.30 4.56
N ARG A 28 9.07 2.76 3.31
CA ARG A 28 9.80 4.00 2.98
C ARG A 28 9.13 5.23 3.58
N LEU A 29 7.81 5.33 3.50
CA LEU A 29 7.05 6.40 4.15
C LEU A 29 7.28 6.41 5.66
N LEU A 30 7.27 5.24 6.31
CA LEU A 30 7.55 5.09 7.73
C LEU A 30 8.98 5.54 8.09
N ALA A 31 9.97 5.21 7.26
CA ALA A 31 11.34 5.67 7.44
C ALA A 31 11.48 7.19 7.27
N LEU A 32 10.71 7.80 6.37
CA LEU A 32 10.67 9.25 6.15
C LEU A 32 9.89 10.02 7.22
N ALA A 33 9.04 9.33 7.99
CA ALA A 33 8.26 9.97 9.05
C ALA A 33 9.15 10.47 10.20
N GLY A 34 10.27 9.80 10.49
CA GLY A 34 11.13 10.14 11.63
C GLY A 34 10.36 10.04 12.94
N ASP A 35 10.30 11.14 13.70
CA ASP A 35 9.57 11.24 14.97
C ASP A 35 8.09 11.68 14.82
N ASP A 36 7.63 11.92 13.59
CA ASP A 36 6.24 12.29 13.30
C ASP A 36 5.29 11.11 13.56
N ILE A 37 4.73 11.06 14.77
CA ILE A 37 3.83 9.99 15.20
C ILE A 37 2.59 9.85 14.31
N GLN A 38 2.07 10.96 13.75
CA GLN A 38 0.88 10.92 12.91
C GLN A 38 1.18 10.20 11.60
N GLN A 39 2.29 10.52 10.96
CA GLN A 39 2.71 9.83 9.74
C GLN A 39 3.04 8.36 9.98
N ARG A 40 3.66 8.03 11.12
CA ARG A 40 3.91 6.62 11.49
C ARG A 40 2.60 5.85 11.66
N CYS A 41 1.62 6.43 12.36
CA CYS A 41 0.30 5.83 12.52
C CYS A 41 -0.42 5.65 11.18
N ILE A 42 -0.33 6.63 10.27
CA ILE A 42 -0.92 6.50 8.92
C ILE A 42 -0.25 5.36 8.15
N ALA A 43 1.08 5.30 8.11
CA ALA A 43 1.80 4.24 7.39
C ALA A 43 1.46 2.84 7.93
N LEU A 44 1.44 2.67 9.25
CA LEU A 44 1.07 1.41 9.90
C LEU A 44 -0.42 1.07 9.71
N GLY A 45 -1.31 2.07 9.73
CA GLY A 45 -2.73 1.89 9.46
C GLY A 45 -3.00 1.39 8.04
N LEU A 46 -2.31 1.97 7.04
CA LEU A 46 -2.39 1.52 5.65
C LEU A 46 -1.94 0.07 5.49
N GLU A 47 -0.84 -0.32 6.13
CA GLU A 47 -0.38 -1.71 6.16
C GLU A 47 -1.42 -2.63 6.79
N GLY A 48 -1.98 -2.24 7.94
CA GLY A 48 -3.01 -3.00 8.65
C GLY A 48 -4.25 -3.25 7.79
N ILE A 49 -4.74 -2.23 7.08
CA ILE A 49 -5.89 -2.35 6.17
C ILE A 49 -5.63 -3.40 5.09
N VAL A 50 -4.46 -3.37 4.45
CA VAL A 50 -4.12 -4.32 3.39
C VAL A 50 -3.91 -5.73 3.95
N VAL A 51 -3.28 -5.90 5.11
CA VAL A 51 -3.16 -7.21 5.76
C VAL A 51 -4.54 -7.81 6.07
N VAL A 52 -5.44 -7.01 6.64
CA VAL A 52 -6.82 -7.45 6.93
C VAL A 52 -7.54 -7.84 5.64
N TYR A 53 -7.44 -7.04 4.58
CA TYR A 53 -8.01 -7.37 3.26
C TYR A 53 -7.51 -8.72 2.74
N LEU A 54 -6.19 -8.95 2.78
CA LEU A 54 -5.58 -10.20 2.30
C LEU A 54 -6.03 -11.42 3.10
N ILE A 55 -6.06 -11.31 4.44
CA ILE A 55 -6.54 -12.39 5.31
C ILE A 55 -8.02 -12.68 5.02
N HIS A 56 -8.84 -11.64 4.89
CA HIS A 56 -10.26 -11.82 4.52
C HIS A 56 -10.43 -12.48 3.16
N GLY A 57 -9.62 -12.10 2.16
CA GLY A 57 -9.57 -12.74 0.84
C GLY A 57 -9.28 -14.23 0.91
N VAL A 58 -8.30 -14.64 1.71
CA VAL A 58 -7.88 -16.04 1.83
C VAL A 58 -8.87 -16.87 2.66
N VAL A 59 -9.36 -16.34 3.79
CA VAL A 59 -10.15 -17.12 4.75
C VAL A 59 -11.62 -17.21 4.36
N ASN A 60 -12.19 -16.11 3.86
CA ASN A 60 -13.64 -16.00 3.70
C ASN A 60 -14.10 -15.89 2.25
N ASN A 61 -13.18 -16.05 1.28
CA ASN A 61 -13.43 -15.93 -0.16
C ASN A 61 -14.34 -14.73 -0.45
N LEU A 62 -13.75 -13.53 -0.34
CA LEU A 62 -14.42 -12.21 -0.42
C LEU A 62 -15.80 -12.32 -1.07
N GLY A 63 -16.86 -12.19 -0.26
CA GLY A 63 -18.20 -11.90 -0.78
C GLY A 63 -18.17 -10.66 -1.69
N PRO A 64 -19.30 -10.20 -2.25
CA PRO A 64 -19.36 -9.28 -3.40
C PRO A 64 -18.21 -8.25 -3.43
N SER A 65 -17.19 -8.50 -4.26
CA SER A 65 -15.87 -7.86 -4.11
C SER A 65 -15.85 -6.42 -4.63
N ASP A 66 -16.82 -6.06 -5.46
CA ASP A 66 -16.86 -4.84 -6.27
C ASP A 66 -16.64 -3.55 -5.45
N LYS A 67 -17.13 -3.52 -4.20
CA LYS A 67 -17.01 -2.35 -3.31
C LYS A 67 -15.69 -2.32 -2.55
N ILE A 68 -15.14 -3.49 -2.23
CA ILE A 68 -13.91 -3.60 -1.45
C ILE A 68 -12.70 -3.36 -2.36
N ASP A 69 -12.81 -3.74 -3.63
CA ASP A 69 -11.74 -3.58 -4.62
C ASP A 69 -11.41 -2.09 -4.87
N ILE A 70 -12.43 -1.23 -4.93
CA ILE A 70 -12.23 0.24 -5.04
C ILE A 70 -11.44 0.76 -3.83
N ALA A 71 -11.81 0.33 -2.62
CA ALA A 71 -11.11 0.73 -1.40
C ALA A 71 -9.67 0.23 -1.36
N LEU A 72 -9.42 -1.00 -1.84
CA LEU A 72 -8.06 -1.54 -1.97
C LEU A 72 -7.24 -0.64 -2.91
N TRP A 73 -7.71 -0.42 -4.15
CA TRP A 73 -6.96 0.38 -5.13
C TRP A 73 -6.69 1.80 -4.65
N ALA A 74 -7.66 2.43 -3.97
CA ALA A 74 -7.47 3.74 -3.36
C ALA A 74 -6.38 3.71 -2.27
N THR A 75 -6.39 2.69 -1.41
CA THR A 75 -5.38 2.50 -0.35
C THR A 75 -3.98 2.33 -0.94
N LEU A 76 -3.85 1.51 -1.99
CA LEU A 76 -2.58 1.30 -2.69
C LEU A 76 -2.03 2.60 -3.28
N GLY A 77 -2.88 3.38 -3.97
CA GLY A 77 -2.51 4.67 -4.54
C GLY A 77 -2.15 5.72 -3.49
N LEU A 78 -2.86 5.74 -2.36
CA LEU A 78 -2.65 6.70 -1.28
C LEU A 78 -1.26 6.56 -0.66
N ALA A 79 -0.79 5.33 -0.41
CA ALA A 79 0.55 5.09 0.14
C ALA A 79 1.65 5.69 -0.75
N VAL A 80 1.57 5.48 -2.07
CA VAL A 80 2.53 6.02 -3.03
C VAL A 80 2.49 7.55 -3.05
N ARG A 81 1.29 8.13 -3.03
CA ARG A 81 1.13 9.59 -3.07
C ARG A 81 1.65 10.27 -1.80
N LEU A 82 1.36 9.71 -0.62
CA LEU A 82 1.83 10.24 0.65
C LEU A 82 3.36 10.21 0.73
N ARG A 83 3.99 9.10 0.30
CA ARG A 83 5.45 9.01 0.20
C ARG A 83 6.02 10.12 -0.69
N TYR A 84 5.47 10.27 -1.90
CA TYR A 84 5.94 11.30 -2.84
C TYR A 84 5.85 12.72 -2.24
N LEU A 85 4.73 13.04 -1.58
CA LEU A 85 4.56 14.35 -0.93
C LEU A 85 5.59 14.55 0.17
N ARG A 86 5.86 13.52 0.99
CA ARG A 86 6.85 13.60 2.06
C ARG A 86 8.28 13.75 1.56
N GLU A 87 8.64 13.05 0.48
CA GLU A 87 9.94 13.21 -0.20
C GLU A 87 10.10 14.64 -0.73
N LYS A 88 9.05 15.20 -1.33
CA LYS A 88 9.06 16.58 -1.83
C LYS A 88 9.20 17.61 -0.71
N GLU A 89 8.47 17.45 0.39
CA GLU A 89 8.60 18.32 1.57
C GLU A 89 10.02 18.30 2.13
N ARG A 90 10.61 17.11 2.26
CA ARG A 90 11.98 16.94 2.75
C ARG A 90 13.02 17.56 1.81
N ALA A 91 12.83 17.47 0.50
CA ALA A 91 13.71 18.10 -0.47
C ALA A 91 13.66 19.62 -0.39
N ASN A 92 12.47 20.19 -0.17
CA ASN A 92 12.26 21.64 -0.05
C ASN A 92 12.76 22.24 1.28
N SER A 93 12.90 21.42 2.34
CA SER A 93 13.37 21.90 3.65
C SER A 93 14.88 21.89 3.81
N LEU A 94 15.63 21.35 2.84
CA LEU A 94 17.10 21.44 2.83
C LEU A 94 17.53 22.85 2.37
N PRO A 95 18.41 23.54 3.13
CA PRO A 95 18.92 24.84 2.70
C PRO A 95 19.67 24.68 1.38
N HIS A 96 19.33 25.50 0.39
CA HIS A 96 20.14 25.65 -0.81
C HIS A 96 21.48 26.25 -0.39
N SER A 97 22.52 25.42 -0.30
CA SER A 97 23.89 25.88 -0.14
C SER A 97 24.25 26.72 -1.36
N THR A 98 24.18 28.04 -1.20
CA THR A 98 24.76 29.03 -2.13
C THR A 98 26.27 29.05 -2.02
#